data_AF-A0AAU5T8T9-F1
#
_entry.id   AF-A0AAU5T8T9-F1
#
_cell.length_a   1.000
_cell.length_b   1.000
_cell.length_c   1.000
_cell.angle_alpha   90.00
_cell.angle_beta   90.00
_cell.angle_gamma   90.00
#
_symmetry.space_group_name_H-M   'P 1'
#
loop_
_entity.id
_entity.type
_entity.pdbx_description
1 polymer ?
#
loop_
_entity_poly.entity_id
_entity_poly.type
_entity_poly.pdbx_seq_one_letter_code
_entity_poly.pdbx_strand_id
1 'polypeptide(L)'
;MTRTDVASAAPSGPRDRAARYALLPLRIFLGVTFVYAGLDKLTDSAFLSASGPGSIGELMHGVRDTSAVPALVDLALNAPVGFAAAIGVGELLVGLGVLAGLLTRLAATGGALISLSLWLTVSWAVSPYYYGNDLAYLMAWLPLVLAGAPYWSLDALLRSRRSRRTA
;
A
#
# COMPACT_ATOMS: atom_id res chain seq x y z
N MET A 1 1.17 -18.53 55.26
CA MET A 1 1.69 -18.31 53.89
C MET A 1 0.50 -18.08 52.96
N THR A 2 0.09 -16.83 52.79
CA THR A 2 -1.00 -16.42 51.91
C THR A 2 -0.45 -16.23 50.50
N ARG A 3 -0.84 -17.13 49.58
CA ARG A 3 -0.59 -17.01 48.16
C ARG A 3 -1.47 -15.88 47.65
N THR A 4 -0.89 -14.71 47.36
CA THR A 4 -1.54 -13.68 46.58
C THR A 4 -1.62 -14.18 45.15
N ASP A 5 -2.77 -14.77 44.81
CA ASP A 5 -3.16 -14.98 43.42
C ASP A 5 -3.31 -13.59 42.79
N VAL A 6 -2.24 -13.12 42.14
CA VAL A 6 -2.31 -11.97 41.25
C VAL A 6 -3.09 -12.46 40.04
N ALA A 7 -4.42 -12.41 40.14
CA ALA A 7 -5.29 -12.55 39.01
C ALA A 7 -4.92 -11.41 38.05
N SER A 8 -4.06 -11.72 37.07
CA SER A 8 -3.72 -10.83 35.97
C SER A 8 -5.03 -10.48 35.29
N ALA A 9 -5.57 -9.31 35.58
CA ALA A 9 -6.79 -8.80 34.98
C ALA A 9 -6.58 -8.80 33.47
N ALA A 10 -7.19 -9.78 32.80
CA ALA A 10 -7.11 -9.88 31.35
C ALA A 10 -7.77 -8.62 30.76
N PRO A 11 -7.07 -7.85 29.91
CA PRO A 11 -7.64 -6.63 29.34
C PRO A 11 -8.72 -7.01 28.32
N SER A 12 -9.98 -7.01 28.78
CA SER A 12 -11.16 -7.42 28.01
C SER A 12 -12.17 -6.30 27.81
N GLY A 13 -11.73 -5.03 27.85
CA GLY A 13 -12.59 -3.87 27.61
C GLY A 13 -12.79 -3.54 26.12
N PRO A 14 -13.85 -2.80 25.75
CA PRO A 14 -14.08 -2.33 24.38
C PRO A 14 -12.93 -1.46 23.84
N ARG A 15 -12.24 -0.70 24.70
CA ARG A 15 -11.05 0.08 24.36
C ARG A 15 -9.89 -0.79 23.87
N ASP A 16 -9.67 -1.96 24.50
CA ASP A 16 -8.63 -2.89 24.09
C ASP A 16 -8.96 -3.58 22.76
N ARG A 17 -10.24 -3.79 22.47
CA ARG A 17 -10.69 -4.30 21.16
C ARG A 17 -10.49 -3.24 20.08
N ALA A 18 -10.87 -2.00 20.35
CA ALA A 18 -10.65 -0.88 19.42
C ALA A 18 -9.16 -0.70 19.10
N ALA A 19 -8.29 -0.71 20.13
CA ALA A 19 -6.83 -0.64 19.92
C ALA A 19 -6.30 -1.82 19.09
N ARG A 20 -6.85 -3.03 19.27
CA ARG A 20 -6.48 -4.22 18.49
C ARG A 20 -6.90 -4.16 17.02
N TYR A 21 -8.04 -3.54 16.70
CA TYR A 21 -8.58 -3.49 15.34
C TYR A 21 -8.43 -2.13 14.64
N ALA A 22 -7.77 -1.15 15.28
CA ALA A 22 -7.68 0.23 14.79
C ALA A 22 -7.14 0.34 13.35
N LEU A 23 -6.22 -0.54 12.96
CA LEU A 23 -5.61 -0.53 11.62
C LEU A 23 -6.38 -1.34 10.58
N LEU A 24 -7.41 -2.09 10.98
CA LEU A 24 -8.15 -2.94 10.06
C LEU A 24 -8.94 -2.14 9.01
N PRO A 25 -9.67 -1.07 9.35
CA PRO A 25 -10.35 -0.26 8.33
C PRO A 25 -9.36 0.36 7.34
N LEU A 26 -8.23 0.87 7.83
CA LEU A 26 -7.17 1.44 7.01
C LEU A 26 -6.58 0.41 6.05
N ARG A 27 -6.33 -0.81 6.54
CA ARG A 27 -5.82 -1.94 5.75
C ARG A 27 -6.79 -2.33 4.64
N ILE A 28 -8.08 -2.41 4.95
CA ILE A 28 -9.12 -2.75 3.97
C ILE A 28 -9.19 -1.65 2.90
N PHE A 29 -9.26 -0.39 3.33
CA PHE A 29 -9.34 0.74 2.42
C PHE A 29 -8.16 0.78 1.45
N LEU A 30 -6.92 0.81 1.97
CA LEU A 30 -5.72 0.84 1.14
C LEU A 30 -5.60 -0.39 0.25
N GLY A 31 -5.90 -1.56 0.79
CA GLY A 31 -5.86 -2.81 0.04
C GLY A 31 -6.83 -2.83 -1.13
N VAL A 32 -8.09 -2.44 -0.91
CA VAL A 32 -9.12 -2.37 -1.97
C VAL A 32 -8.77 -1.29 -2.99
N THR A 33 -8.35 -0.11 -2.55
CA THR A 33 -7.93 0.97 -3.45
C THR A 33 -6.80 0.54 -4.38
N PHE A 34 -5.79 -0.15 -3.85
CA PHE A 34 -4.66 -0.62 -4.66
C PHE A 34 -5.04 -1.77 -5.60
N VAL A 35 -5.89 -2.70 -5.16
CA VAL A 35 -6.44 -3.73 -6.05
C VAL A 35 -7.24 -3.09 -7.19
N TYR A 36 -8.12 -2.16 -6.87
CA TYR A 36 -8.93 -1.46 -7.85
C TYR A 36 -8.05 -0.67 -8.83
N ALA A 37 -7.11 0.13 -8.33
CA ALA A 37 -6.21 0.93 -9.15
C ALA A 37 -5.33 0.07 -10.06
N GLY A 38 -4.83 -1.06 -9.56
CA GLY A 38 -4.06 -2.00 -10.37
C GLY A 38 -4.90 -2.65 -11.47
N LEU A 39 -6.12 -3.08 -11.16
CA LEU A 39 -7.04 -3.64 -12.16
C LEU A 39 -7.44 -2.60 -13.21
N ASP A 40 -7.78 -1.40 -12.78
CA ASP A 40 -8.13 -0.27 -13.66
C ASP A 40 -7.00 -0.01 -14.67
N LYS A 41 -5.75 0.17 -14.17
CA LYS A 41 -4.57 0.35 -15.04
C LYS A 41 -4.29 -0.82 -15.98
N LEU A 42 -4.51 -2.06 -15.53
CA LEU A 42 -4.20 -3.26 -16.32
C LEU A 42 -5.31 -3.61 -17.33
N THR A 43 -6.51 -3.07 -17.16
CA THR A 43 -7.65 -3.33 -18.06
C THR A 43 -7.98 -2.15 -18.95
N ASP A 44 -7.46 -0.95 -18.65
CA ASP A 44 -7.55 0.20 -19.54
C ASP A 44 -6.49 0.13 -20.66
N SER A 45 -6.95 -0.29 -21.84
CA SER A 45 -6.12 -0.33 -23.05
C SER A 45 -5.62 1.03 -23.51
N ALA A 46 -6.33 2.12 -23.21
CA ALA A 46 -5.90 3.46 -23.57
C ALA A 46 -4.73 3.89 -22.68
N PHE A 47 -4.83 3.64 -21.38
CA PHE A 47 -3.75 3.86 -20.42
C PHE A 47 -2.49 3.06 -20.78
N LEU A 48 -2.63 1.78 -21.16
CA LEU A 48 -1.53 0.90 -21.61
C LEU A 48 -1.04 1.17 -23.05
N SER A 49 -1.08 2.43 -23.48
CA SER A 49 -0.49 2.87 -24.75
C SER A 49 0.75 3.74 -24.52
N ALA A 50 1.69 3.71 -25.47
CA ALA A 50 2.84 4.62 -25.45
C ALA A 50 2.48 6.04 -25.96
N SER A 51 1.33 6.20 -26.62
CA SER A 51 0.91 7.47 -27.21
C SER A 51 -0.60 7.56 -27.39
N GLY A 52 -1.12 8.78 -27.46
CA GLY A 52 -2.53 9.06 -27.69
C GLY A 52 -3.28 9.49 -26.41
N PRO A 53 -4.49 10.04 -26.57
CA PRO A 53 -5.26 10.61 -25.47
C PRO A 53 -5.42 9.65 -24.29
N GLY A 54 -4.96 10.06 -23.11
CA GLY A 54 -5.10 9.27 -21.87
C GLY A 54 -4.06 8.16 -21.70
N SER A 55 -3.09 8.07 -22.60
CA SER A 55 -2.00 7.10 -22.52
C SER A 55 -1.00 7.41 -21.40
N ILE A 56 -0.34 6.39 -20.86
CA ILE A 56 0.74 6.59 -19.91
C ILE A 56 1.89 7.41 -20.51
N GLY A 57 2.16 7.26 -21.81
CA GLY A 57 3.21 8.04 -22.48
C GLY A 57 2.90 9.53 -22.48
N GLU A 58 1.67 9.91 -22.83
CA GLU A 58 1.23 11.30 -22.78
C GLU A 58 1.22 11.84 -21.34
N LEU A 59 0.73 11.05 -20.38
CA LEU A 59 0.77 11.41 -18.95
C LEU A 59 2.20 11.71 -18.50
N MET A 60 3.15 10.80 -18.78
CA MET A 60 4.55 10.94 -18.38
C MET A 60 5.21 12.15 -19.04
N HIS A 61 4.95 12.40 -20.33
CA HIS A 61 5.44 13.61 -20.99
C HIS A 61 4.87 14.89 -20.37
N GLY A 62 3.59 14.89 -19.98
CA GLY A 62 2.95 16.05 -19.35
C GLY A 62 3.47 16.38 -17.96
N VAL A 63 3.87 15.36 -17.17
CA VAL A 63 4.36 15.56 -15.79
C VAL A 63 5.88 15.70 -15.70
N ARG A 64 6.63 15.40 -16.77
CA ARG A 64 8.10 15.36 -16.76
C ARG A 64 8.74 16.64 -16.21
N ASP A 65 8.37 17.79 -16.76
CA ASP A 65 9.00 19.08 -16.42
C ASP A 65 8.48 19.69 -15.11
N THR A 66 7.41 19.12 -14.56
CA THR A 66 6.80 19.55 -13.30
C THR A 66 7.05 18.59 -12.14
N SER A 67 7.62 17.41 -12.43
CA SER A 67 7.97 16.40 -11.43
C SER A 67 9.12 16.85 -10.52
N ALA A 68 9.13 16.36 -9.28
CA ALA A 68 10.23 16.58 -8.35
C ALA A 68 11.52 15.88 -8.81
N VAL A 69 11.35 14.71 -9.45
CA VAL A 69 12.43 13.84 -9.90
C VAL A 69 12.21 13.46 -11.37
N PRO A 70 12.59 14.33 -12.32
CA PRO A 70 12.44 14.07 -13.75
C PRO A 70 13.13 12.78 -14.21
N ALA A 71 14.22 12.38 -13.55
CA ALA A 71 14.93 11.13 -13.86
C ALA A 71 14.06 9.87 -13.67
N LEU A 72 13.10 9.88 -12.73
CA LEU A 72 12.16 8.77 -12.55
C LEU A 72 11.15 8.72 -13.71
N VAL A 73 10.73 9.90 -14.20
CA VAL A 73 9.85 10.01 -15.36
C VAL A 73 10.59 9.60 -16.64
N ASP A 74 11.84 10.00 -16.80
CA ASP A 74 12.70 9.57 -17.92
C ASP A 74 12.90 8.06 -17.93
N LEU A 75 13.07 7.44 -16.76
CA LEU A 75 13.13 5.99 -16.65
C LEU A 75 11.83 5.32 -17.10
N ALA A 76 10.68 5.86 -16.70
CA ALA A 76 9.38 5.38 -17.16
C ALA A 76 9.20 5.54 -18.67
N LEU A 77 9.70 6.65 -19.24
CA LEU A 77 9.62 6.95 -20.68
C LEU A 77 10.45 5.99 -21.56
N ASN A 78 11.47 5.30 -21.01
CA ASN A 78 12.20 4.26 -21.76
C ASN A 78 11.31 3.08 -22.16
N ALA A 79 10.31 2.74 -21.34
CA ALA A 79 9.37 1.66 -21.61
C ALA A 79 8.00 1.98 -20.96
N PRO A 80 7.23 2.94 -21.50
CA PRO A 80 6.04 3.48 -20.83
C PRO A 80 5.00 2.41 -20.50
N VAL A 81 4.71 1.53 -21.46
CA VAL A 81 3.75 0.43 -21.28
C VAL A 81 4.26 -0.59 -20.27
N GLY A 82 5.54 -0.93 -20.32
CA GLY A 82 6.16 -1.84 -19.35
C GLY A 82 6.14 -1.28 -17.93
N PHE A 83 6.39 0.02 -17.80
CA PHE A 83 6.29 0.75 -16.53
C PHE A 83 4.86 0.80 -16.00
N ALA A 84 3.88 1.14 -16.84
CA ALA A 84 2.46 1.12 -16.49
C ALA A 84 2.01 -0.27 -16.00
N ALA A 85 2.40 -1.32 -16.74
CA ALA A 85 2.10 -2.69 -16.36
C ALA A 85 2.80 -3.07 -15.04
N ALA A 86 4.06 -2.68 -14.84
CA ALA A 86 4.80 -2.94 -13.60
C ALA A 86 4.16 -2.24 -12.39
N ILE A 87 3.74 -0.97 -12.53
CA ILE A 87 2.99 -0.26 -11.49
C ILE A 87 1.65 -0.95 -11.22
N GLY A 88 0.86 -1.24 -12.26
CA GLY A 88 -0.46 -1.87 -12.09
C GLY A 88 -0.38 -3.25 -11.41
N VAL A 89 0.59 -4.07 -11.81
CA VAL A 89 0.87 -5.36 -11.16
C VAL A 89 1.36 -5.15 -9.72
N GLY A 90 2.24 -4.18 -9.49
CA GLY A 90 2.75 -3.83 -8.16
C GLY A 90 1.63 -3.41 -7.22
N GLU A 91 0.73 -2.53 -7.68
CA GLU A 91 -0.45 -2.09 -6.94
C GLU A 91 -1.36 -3.28 -6.60
N LEU A 92 -1.64 -4.14 -7.58
CA LEU A 92 -2.47 -5.31 -7.39
C LEU A 92 -1.87 -6.29 -6.36
N LEU A 93 -0.58 -6.61 -6.49
CA LEU A 93 0.13 -7.50 -5.56
C LEU A 93 0.21 -6.93 -4.15
N VAL A 94 0.48 -5.63 -4.02
CA VAL A 94 0.48 -4.93 -2.72
C VAL A 94 -0.91 -4.98 -2.11
N GLY A 95 -1.94 -4.62 -2.87
CA GLY A 95 -3.33 -4.62 -2.41
C GLY A 95 -3.76 -5.99 -1.91
N LEU A 96 -3.52 -7.04 -2.72
CA LEU A 96 -3.81 -8.42 -2.35
C LEU A 96 -2.98 -8.91 -1.15
N GLY A 97 -1.68 -8.62 -1.12
CA GLY A 97 -0.80 -9.02 -0.03
C GLY A 97 -1.20 -8.42 1.31
N VAL A 98 -1.56 -7.13 1.30
CA VAL A 98 -2.08 -6.43 2.47
C VAL A 98 -3.44 -6.99 2.85
N LEU A 99 -4.39 -7.19 1.94
CA LEU A 99 -5.71 -7.76 2.25
C LEU A 99 -5.62 -9.18 2.79
N ALA A 100 -4.79 -10.05 2.21
CA ALA A 100 -4.56 -11.40 2.69
C ALA A 100 -3.80 -11.43 4.03
N GLY A 101 -3.04 -10.37 4.33
CA GLY A 101 -2.24 -10.27 5.54
C GLY A 101 -1.05 -11.22 5.51
N LEU A 102 -0.46 -11.37 4.32
CA LEU A 102 0.74 -12.14 4.08
C LEU A 102 1.89 -11.17 3.83
N LEU A 103 2.96 -11.28 4.60
CA LEU A 103 4.10 -10.36 4.52
C LEU A 103 3.65 -8.89 4.60
N THR A 104 2.69 -8.56 5.47
CA THR A 104 2.01 -7.25 5.41
C THR A 104 2.96 -6.07 5.51
N ARG A 105 4.04 -6.20 6.28
CA ARG A 105 5.05 -5.14 6.35
C ARG A 105 5.71 -4.90 5.01
N LEU A 106 6.11 -5.96 4.31
CA LEU A 106 6.72 -5.86 2.99
C LEU A 106 5.74 -5.30 1.96
N ALA A 107 4.50 -5.78 1.97
CA ALA A 107 3.46 -5.29 1.08
C ALA A 107 3.14 -3.80 1.37
N ALA A 108 3.04 -3.40 2.64
CA ALA A 108 2.84 -2.00 3.03
C ALA A 108 4.03 -1.12 2.66
N THR A 109 5.27 -1.63 2.75
CA THR A 109 6.45 -0.91 2.25
C THR A 109 6.39 -0.75 0.74
N GLY A 110 5.97 -1.78 0.00
CA GLY A 110 5.72 -1.67 -1.44
C GLY A 110 4.67 -0.59 -1.76
N GLY A 111 3.55 -0.57 -1.04
CA GLY A 111 2.52 0.45 -1.17
C GLY A 111 3.03 1.86 -0.91
N ALA A 112 3.81 2.04 0.17
CA ALA A 112 4.47 3.30 0.48
C ALA A 112 5.43 3.74 -0.63
N LEU A 113 6.25 2.83 -1.18
CA LEU A 113 7.19 3.17 -2.26
C LEU A 113 6.47 3.54 -3.57
N ILE A 114 5.38 2.85 -3.92
CA ILE A 114 4.55 3.20 -5.07
C ILE A 114 3.94 4.59 -4.87
N SER A 115 3.28 4.84 -3.73
CA SER A 115 2.70 6.16 -3.42
C SER A 115 3.74 7.27 -3.39
N LEU A 116 4.94 7.01 -2.85
CA LEU A 116 6.05 7.96 -2.87
C LEU A 116 6.48 8.29 -4.31
N SER A 117 6.62 7.26 -5.15
CA SER A 117 7.02 7.42 -6.53
C SER A 117 6.00 8.27 -7.30
N LEU A 118 4.72 7.91 -7.20
CA LEU A 118 3.62 8.66 -7.83
C LEU A 118 3.51 10.09 -7.31
N TRP A 119 3.72 10.29 -6.01
CA TRP A 119 3.74 11.64 -5.45
C TRP A 119 4.88 12.49 -6.01
N LEU A 120 6.09 11.95 -6.11
CA LEU A 120 7.24 12.69 -6.63
C LEU A 120 7.17 12.93 -8.15
N THR A 121 6.46 12.08 -8.90
CA THR A 121 6.37 12.18 -10.36
C THR A 121 5.10 12.86 -10.85
N VAL A 122 3.93 12.41 -10.40
CA VAL A 122 2.62 12.79 -10.95
C VAL A 122 1.99 13.93 -10.16
N SER A 123 1.86 13.79 -8.84
CA SER A 123 1.11 14.75 -8.03
C SER A 123 1.95 15.82 -7.34
N TRP A 124 3.28 15.84 -7.54
CA TRP A 124 4.18 16.81 -6.92
C TRP A 124 3.78 18.27 -7.18
N ALA A 125 3.46 18.57 -8.44
CA ALA A 125 3.10 19.91 -8.88
C ALA A 125 1.64 20.29 -8.59
N VAL A 126 0.84 19.38 -8.03
CA VAL A 126 -0.55 19.67 -7.69
C VAL A 126 -0.57 20.71 -6.58
N SER A 127 -1.17 21.86 -6.88
CA SER A 127 -1.31 22.98 -5.94
C SER A 127 -2.76 23.38 -5.76
N PRO A 128 -3.26 23.46 -4.52
CA PRO A 128 -2.57 23.11 -3.26
C PRO A 128 -2.31 21.60 -3.10
N TYR A 129 -1.27 21.24 -2.33
CA TYR A 129 -0.80 19.85 -2.21
C TYR A 129 -1.87 18.84 -1.74
N TYR A 130 -2.88 19.30 -0.99
CA TYR A 130 -3.94 18.44 -0.45
C TYR A 130 -4.98 18.01 -1.50
N TYR A 131 -4.89 18.52 -2.74
CA TYR A 131 -5.66 17.98 -3.86
C TYR A 131 -5.05 16.71 -4.44
N GLY A 132 -3.77 16.43 -4.15
CA GLY A 132 -3.13 15.15 -4.50
C GLY A 132 -3.47 14.05 -3.50
N ASN A 133 -3.82 12.87 -4.00
CA ASN A 133 -4.10 11.67 -3.20
C ASN A 133 -2.83 10.93 -2.76
N ASP A 134 -1.76 10.95 -3.56
CA ASP A 134 -0.60 10.09 -3.36
C ASP A 134 0.13 10.35 -2.04
N LEU A 135 0.27 11.61 -1.63
CA LEU A 135 0.89 11.96 -0.35
C LEU A 135 0.07 11.42 0.82
N ALA A 136 -1.26 11.53 0.75
CA ALA A 136 -2.14 11.01 1.79
C ALA A 136 -2.04 9.47 1.86
N TYR A 137 -1.99 8.79 0.72
CA TYR A 137 -1.76 7.34 0.67
C TYR A 137 -0.39 6.93 1.21
N LEU A 138 0.68 7.66 0.88
CA LEU A 138 2.00 7.44 1.45
C LEU A 138 1.97 7.48 2.98
N MET A 139 1.37 8.53 3.55
CA MET A 139 1.24 8.66 5.01
C MET A 139 0.37 7.55 5.61
N ALA A 140 -0.70 7.15 4.91
CA ALA A 140 -1.61 6.08 5.33
C ALA A 140 -0.94 4.69 5.34
N TRP A 141 0.13 4.46 4.56
CA TRP A 141 0.88 3.22 4.60
C TRP A 141 1.79 3.09 5.84
N LEU A 142 2.29 4.20 6.39
CA LEU A 142 3.29 4.18 7.47
C LEU A 142 2.82 3.42 8.73
N PRO A 143 1.59 3.57 9.24
CA PRO A 143 1.11 2.78 10.37
C PRO A 143 1.18 1.26 10.10
N LEU A 144 0.89 0.81 8.87
CA LEU A 144 0.94 -0.60 8.50
C LEU A 144 2.38 -1.11 8.34
N VAL A 145 3.30 -0.27 7.87
CA VAL A 145 4.74 -0.58 7.84
C VAL A 145 5.25 -0.79 9.28
N LEU A 146 4.92 0.12 10.19
CA LEU A 146 5.38 0.10 11.58
C LEU A 146 4.74 -1.05 12.38
N ALA A 147 3.41 -1.14 12.35
CA ALA A 147 2.66 -2.09 13.17
C ALA A 147 2.55 -3.49 12.55
N GLY A 148 2.60 -3.62 11.21
CA GLY A 148 2.26 -4.85 10.50
C GLY A 148 0.77 -5.19 10.55
N ALA A 149 0.41 -6.46 10.27
CA ALA A 149 -0.96 -6.96 10.45
C ALA A 149 -1.08 -7.85 11.70
N PRO A 150 -1.59 -7.32 12.82
CA PRO A 150 -1.67 -8.08 14.07
C PRO A 150 -2.77 -9.16 14.09
N TYR A 151 -3.87 -9.01 13.32
CA TYR A 151 -5.00 -9.96 13.31
C TYR A 151 -5.61 -10.13 11.90
N TRP A 152 -6.29 -11.26 11.68
CA TRP A 152 -6.79 -11.71 10.35
C TRP A 152 -5.71 -11.62 9.27
N SER A 153 -4.53 -12.12 9.61
CA SER A 153 -3.38 -12.18 8.73
C SER A 153 -2.95 -13.63 8.60
N LEU A 154 -2.65 -14.05 7.37
CA LEU A 154 -2.03 -15.35 7.13
C LEU A 154 -0.69 -15.47 7.87
N ASP A 155 0.01 -14.35 8.10
CA ASP A 155 1.21 -14.26 8.93
C ASP A 155 0.97 -14.76 10.37
N ALA A 156 -0.14 -14.38 10.99
CA ALA A 156 -0.50 -14.87 12.33
C ALA A 156 -0.80 -16.38 12.32
N LEU A 157 -1.45 -16.87 11.26
CA LEU A 157 -1.75 -18.30 11.10
C LEU A 157 -0.47 -19.13 10.92
N LEU A 158 0.45 -18.68 10.06
CA LEU A 158 1.76 -19.29 9.82
C LEU A 158 2.62 -19.34 11.09
N ARG A 159 2.65 -18.25 11.87
CA ARG A 159 3.41 -18.17 13.13
C ARG A 159 2.86 -19.13 14.20
N SER A 160 1.53 -19.27 14.28
CA SER A 160 0.89 -20.23 15.19
C SER A 160 1.19 -21.69 14.84
N ARG A 161 1.25 -22.02 13.54
CA ARG A 161 1.59 -23.37 13.06
C ARG A 161 3.05 -23.75 13.32
N ARG A 162 3.98 -22.79 13.18
CA ARG A 162 5.41 -23.03 13.44
C ARG A 162 5.67 -23.31 14.93
N SER A 163 5.06 -22.53 15.82
CA SER A 163 5.18 -22.71 17.27
C SER A 163 4.63 -24.07 17.75
N ARG A 164 3.56 -24.58 17.15
CA ARG A 164 3.01 -25.91 17.48
C ARG A 164 3.82 -27.10 16.95
N ARG A 165 4.75 -26.88 16.01
CA ARG A 165 5.62 -27.95 15.48
C ARG A 165 6.94 -28.07 16.24
N THR A 166 7.30 -27.05 17.02
CA THR A 166 8.54 -26.99 17.81
C THR A 166 8.31 -27.20 19.31
N ALA A 167 7.06 -27.35 19.73
CA ALA A 167 6.65 -27.74 21.08
C ALA A 167 6.20 -29.20 21.06
#